data_AF-A0A2T1DZ95-F1
#
_entry.id   AF-A0A2T1DZ95-F1
#
_cell.length_a   1.000
_cell.length_b   1.000
_cell.length_c   1.000
_cell.angle_alpha   90.00
_cell.angle_beta   90.00
_cell.angle_gamma   90.00
#
_symmetry.space_group_name_H-M   'P 1'
#
loop_
_entity.id
_entity.type
_entity.pdbx_description
1 polymer ?
#
loop_
_entity_poly.entity_id
_entity_poly.type
_entity_poly.pdbx_seq_one_letter_code
_entity_poly.pdbx_strand_id
1 'polypeptide(L)'
;MPLPILTDIEDVKTVIDYLRTKPTGANLSEAKAILDKKFLDHRKMSAYQAWGFITREGERIKLSNRGWELARKTKAPEVLFLEAVDSIVPYRSAIEWMFHRSLETATNVDVAAFWHEHHSDENATDNENTLKDQAVCFFRLVEGAMLGTLTIGRRGQPTRISINRDRLRGHIEEGPSAPPWQEPSRQADEWVSNTTEDSDLPGEPLKPVSPEPIVSSEGDVLPDLQGKGNEAQASERLRVFISHGRDTDFVSQVETMLELADIESEVAVKEETTAIPVPDKVFSAMRRCQAGIIIVSAEQIHSGEVSREPRINENVLIEIGAAFVLYDRRVVLLWDKRLPVPSNLQGLYRCEFEGEELSWSTGMKLMKAIKEFKKV
;
A
#
# COMPACT_ATOMS: atom_id res chain seq x y z
N MET A 1 12.75 3.23 7.37
CA MET A 1 13.01 3.01 8.82
C MET A 1 13.60 1.62 8.96
N PRO A 2 14.56 1.39 9.87
CA PRO A 2 15.10 0.04 10.10
C PRO A 2 13.99 -0.91 10.58
N LEU A 3 14.06 -2.19 10.20
CA LEU A 3 13.08 -3.18 10.65
C LEU A 3 13.08 -3.32 12.18
N PRO A 4 11.91 -3.55 12.80
CA PRO A 4 11.79 -3.82 14.23
C PRO A 4 12.66 -4.98 14.71
N ILE A 5 13.33 -4.78 15.85
CA ILE A 5 14.23 -5.79 16.46
C ILE A 5 13.66 -6.43 17.73
N LEU A 6 12.62 -5.83 18.33
CA LEU A 6 12.13 -6.26 19.63
C LEU A 6 10.67 -5.86 19.82
N THR A 7 9.78 -6.86 19.85
CA THR A 7 8.45 -6.83 20.47
C THR A 7 7.80 -8.21 20.33
N ASP A 8 6.75 -8.47 21.10
CA ASP A 8 5.84 -9.60 20.85
C ASP A 8 4.36 -9.14 20.74
N ILE A 9 3.44 -10.10 20.60
CA ILE A 9 2.00 -9.85 20.43
C ILE A 9 1.36 -9.35 21.74
N GLU A 10 1.83 -9.84 22.89
CA GLU A 10 1.27 -9.50 24.20
C GLU A 10 1.67 -8.08 24.61
N ASP A 11 2.89 -7.69 24.25
CA ASP A 11 3.38 -6.32 24.29
C ASP A 11 2.43 -5.36 23.54
N VAL A 12 2.08 -5.69 22.29
CA VAL A 12 1.16 -4.88 21.47
C VAL A 12 -0.21 -4.77 22.14
N LYS A 13 -0.79 -5.90 22.57
CA LYS A 13 -2.11 -5.92 23.23
C LYS A 13 -2.11 -5.07 24.51
N THR A 14 -1.07 -5.18 25.32
CA THR A 14 -0.94 -4.44 26.59
C THR A 14 -0.93 -2.93 26.35
N VAL A 15 -0.13 -2.47 25.37
CA VAL A 15 -0.07 -1.04 25.03
C VAL A 15 -1.40 -0.56 24.44
N ILE A 16 -2.07 -1.38 23.62
CA ILE A 16 -3.36 -1.03 23.04
C ILE A 16 -4.46 -0.93 24.10
N ASP A 17 -4.54 -1.87 25.04
CA ASP A 17 -5.53 -1.85 26.11
C ASP A 17 -5.39 -0.60 26.99
N TYR A 18 -4.15 -0.16 27.25
CA TYR A 18 -3.88 1.10 27.91
C TYR A 18 -4.37 2.30 27.08
N LEU A 19 -3.94 2.41 25.82
CA LEU A 19 -4.25 3.55 24.95
C LEU A 19 -5.73 3.63 24.58
N ARG A 20 -6.47 2.52 24.59
CA ARG A 20 -7.93 2.51 24.39
C ARG A 20 -8.66 3.41 25.38
N THR A 21 -8.13 3.57 26.59
CA THR A 21 -8.71 4.44 27.63
C THR A 21 -8.36 5.92 27.43
N LYS A 22 -7.55 6.26 26.42
CA LYS A 22 -6.97 7.57 26.18
C LYS A 22 -7.29 8.06 24.75
N PRO A 23 -8.52 8.56 24.50
CA PRO A 23 -8.96 8.91 23.15
C PRO A 23 -8.11 10.00 22.48
N THR A 24 -7.53 10.92 23.26
CA THR A 24 -6.62 11.96 22.77
C THR A 24 -5.14 11.56 22.80
N GLY A 25 -4.84 10.28 23.03
CA GLY A 25 -3.50 9.76 23.26
C GLY A 25 -3.01 9.94 24.70
N ALA A 26 -1.80 9.46 24.95
CA ALA A 26 -1.11 9.60 26.24
C ALA A 26 0.28 10.21 26.02
N ASN A 27 0.73 11.05 26.96
CA ASN A 27 2.14 11.44 26.98
C ASN A 27 3.01 10.25 27.42
N LEU A 28 4.25 10.15 26.91
CA LEU A 28 5.14 9.05 27.29
C LEU A 28 5.44 9.02 28.80
N SER A 29 5.46 10.17 29.47
CA SER A 29 5.62 10.31 30.92
C SER A 29 4.42 9.74 31.69
N GLU A 30 3.20 10.04 31.26
CA GLU A 30 1.95 9.50 31.83
C GLU A 30 1.86 7.98 31.62
N ALA A 31 2.24 7.50 30.44
CA ALA A 31 2.27 6.08 30.14
C ALA A 31 3.23 5.33 31.08
N LYS A 32 4.43 5.88 31.33
CA LYS A 32 5.43 5.28 32.25
C LYS A 32 4.98 5.21 33.71
N ALA A 33 3.97 5.99 34.10
CA ALA A 33 3.43 5.95 35.46
C ALA A 33 2.43 4.78 35.65
N ILE A 34 1.88 4.25 34.56
CA ILE A 34 0.82 3.22 34.59
C ILE A 34 1.31 1.90 34.02
N LEU A 35 2.00 1.95 32.87
CA LEU A 35 2.60 0.78 32.23
C LEU A 35 4.02 0.53 32.75
N ASP A 36 4.38 -0.75 32.84
CA ASP A 36 5.77 -1.15 33.08
C ASP A 36 6.68 -0.57 31.98
N LYS A 37 7.81 0.00 32.39
CA LYS A 37 8.80 0.64 31.51
C LYS A 37 9.23 -0.28 30.36
N LYS A 38 9.19 -1.61 30.53
CA LYS A 38 9.54 -2.58 29.49
C LYS A 38 8.62 -2.51 28.25
N PHE A 39 7.36 -2.11 28.41
CA PHE A 39 6.41 -1.95 27.30
C PHE A 39 6.59 -0.62 26.56
N LEU A 40 7.34 0.30 27.15
CA LEU A 40 7.63 1.62 26.59
C LEU A 40 9.12 1.76 26.22
N ASP A 41 9.84 0.63 26.10
CA ASP A 41 11.20 0.57 25.56
C ASP A 41 11.19 1.12 24.13
N HIS A 42 12.17 1.97 23.81
CA HIS A 42 12.24 2.66 22.53
C HIS A 42 12.14 1.69 21.33
N ARG A 43 12.74 0.50 21.41
CA ARG A 43 12.73 -0.49 20.33
C ARG A 43 11.33 -1.09 20.12
N LYS A 44 10.60 -1.34 21.20
CA LYS A 44 9.20 -1.80 21.13
C LYS A 44 8.28 -0.71 20.60
N MET A 45 8.49 0.54 21.04
CA MET A 45 7.73 1.68 20.53
C MET A 45 7.92 1.87 19.02
N SER A 46 9.17 1.76 18.53
CA SER A 46 9.46 1.73 17.10
C SER A 46 8.76 0.55 16.41
N ALA A 47 8.71 -0.62 17.03
CA ALA A 47 8.03 -1.80 16.49
C ALA A 47 6.51 -1.59 16.35
N TYR A 48 5.84 -1.09 17.40
CA TYR A 48 4.40 -0.82 17.36
C TYR A 48 4.03 0.19 16.28
N GLN A 49 4.89 1.19 16.07
CA GLN A 49 4.71 2.19 15.04
C GLN A 49 4.95 1.61 13.64
N ALA A 50 6.02 0.84 13.46
CA ALA A 50 6.32 0.17 12.19
C ALA A 50 5.23 -0.83 11.79
N TRP A 51 4.69 -1.57 12.77
CA TRP A 51 3.55 -2.48 12.59
C TRP A 51 2.21 -1.73 12.49
N GLY A 52 2.22 -0.40 12.54
CA GLY A 52 1.07 0.45 12.30
C GLY A 52 -0.02 0.35 13.36
N PHE A 53 0.27 -0.07 14.60
CA PHE A 53 -0.72 -0.13 15.70
C PHE A 53 -0.81 1.19 16.49
N ILE A 54 0.26 1.96 16.50
CA ILE A 54 0.30 3.28 17.14
C ILE A 54 0.85 4.34 16.20
N THR A 55 0.51 5.58 16.48
CA THR A 55 1.14 6.77 15.91
C THR A 55 1.77 7.59 17.01
N ARG A 56 2.81 8.35 16.66
CA ARG A 56 3.49 9.27 17.56
C ARG A 56 3.39 10.69 17.02
N GLU A 57 2.83 11.58 17.82
CA GLU A 57 2.67 13.00 17.53
C GLU A 57 3.42 13.79 18.61
N GLY A 58 4.67 14.18 18.31
CA GLY A 58 5.57 14.77 19.29
C GLY A 58 5.84 13.84 20.47
N GLU A 59 5.41 14.23 21.66
CA GLU A 59 5.54 13.44 22.90
C GLU A 59 4.34 12.52 23.17
N ARG A 60 3.28 12.63 22.37
CA ARG A 60 2.05 11.85 22.53
C ARG A 60 2.09 10.59 21.68
N ILE A 61 1.58 9.52 22.26
CA ILE A 61 1.34 8.24 21.59
C ILE A 61 -0.17 8.00 21.51
N LYS A 62 -0.64 7.60 20.34
CA LYS A 62 -2.06 7.38 20.02
C LYS A 62 -2.23 6.04 19.31
N LEU A 63 -3.44 5.49 19.38
CA LEU A 63 -3.81 4.36 18.54
C LEU A 63 -3.97 4.83 17.09
N SER A 64 -3.41 4.06 16.15
CA SER A 64 -3.73 4.19 14.72
C SER A 64 -5.12 3.60 14.43
N ASN A 65 -5.54 3.63 13.16
CA ASN A 65 -6.74 2.91 12.73
C ASN A 65 -6.67 1.40 13.04
N ARG A 66 -5.55 0.73 12.68
CA ARG A 66 -5.31 -0.68 13.00
C ARG A 66 -5.28 -0.94 14.51
N GLY A 67 -4.71 -0.02 15.29
CA GLY A 67 -4.74 -0.06 16.75
C GLY A 67 -6.15 0.01 17.33
N TRP A 68 -7.00 0.88 16.79
CA TRP A 68 -8.41 0.98 17.16
C TRP A 68 -9.21 -0.25 16.75
N GLU A 69 -8.96 -0.82 15.57
CA GLU A 69 -9.59 -2.06 15.12
C GLU A 69 -9.29 -3.21 16.09
N LEU A 70 -8.04 -3.33 16.55
CA LEU A 70 -7.64 -4.31 17.56
C LEU A 70 -8.28 -4.00 18.93
N ALA A 71 -8.28 -2.74 19.37
CA ALA A 71 -8.84 -2.31 20.65
C ALA A 71 -10.35 -2.56 20.78
N ARG A 72 -11.08 -2.37 19.67
CA ARG A 72 -12.53 -2.52 19.55
C ARG A 72 -12.94 -3.93 19.11
N LYS A 73 -11.98 -4.79 18.76
CA LYS A 73 -12.21 -6.14 18.24
C LYS A 73 -13.11 -6.16 17.01
N THR A 74 -12.96 -5.17 16.11
CA THR A 74 -13.75 -5.08 14.88
C THR A 74 -13.29 -6.09 13.83
N LYS A 75 -12.01 -6.46 13.86
CA LYS A 75 -11.41 -7.55 13.09
C LYS A 75 -10.75 -8.54 14.03
N ALA A 76 -10.59 -9.78 13.56
CA ALA A 76 -9.84 -10.78 14.28
C ALA A 76 -8.35 -10.35 14.39
N PRO A 77 -7.68 -10.54 15.55
CA PRO A 77 -6.29 -10.12 15.73
C PRO A 77 -5.34 -10.68 14.67
N GLU A 78 -5.53 -11.94 14.27
CA GLU A 78 -4.73 -12.60 13.25
C GLU A 78 -4.76 -11.87 11.89
N VAL A 79 -5.91 -11.29 11.53
CA VAL A 79 -6.06 -10.50 10.29
C VAL A 79 -5.27 -9.19 10.41
N LEU A 80 -5.31 -8.54 11.57
CA LEU A 80 -4.60 -7.28 11.79
C LEU A 80 -3.07 -7.46 11.83
N PHE A 81 -2.59 -8.59 12.37
CA PHE A 81 -1.17 -8.93 12.30
C PHE A 81 -0.74 -9.30 10.89
N LEU A 82 -1.60 -9.96 10.11
CA LEU A 82 -1.37 -10.25 8.71
C LEU A 82 -1.28 -8.97 7.86
N GLU A 83 -2.19 -8.02 8.08
CA GLU A 83 -2.10 -6.69 7.46
C GLU A 83 -0.79 -5.97 7.82
N ALA A 84 -0.28 -6.16 9.04
CA ALA A 84 1.02 -5.62 9.45
C ALA A 84 2.20 -6.28 8.71
N VAL A 85 2.14 -7.60 8.49
CA VAL A 85 3.11 -8.33 7.64
C VAL A 85 3.08 -7.80 6.21
N ASP A 86 1.88 -7.65 5.62
CA ASP A 86 1.72 -7.18 4.24
C ASP A 86 2.19 -5.72 4.05
N SER A 87 2.06 -4.87 5.08
CA SER A 87 2.47 -3.45 5.01
C SER A 87 3.98 -3.22 5.04
N ILE A 88 4.79 -4.25 5.31
CA ILE A 88 6.25 -4.13 5.41
C ILE A 88 6.88 -4.99 4.32
N VAL A 89 7.49 -4.34 3.32
CA VAL A 89 8.01 -5.00 2.10
C VAL A 89 8.94 -6.19 2.43
N PRO A 90 9.98 -6.06 3.28
CA PRO A 90 10.81 -7.21 3.64
C PRO A 90 10.03 -8.37 4.28
N TYR A 91 9.00 -8.08 5.07
CA TYR A 91 8.20 -9.11 5.74
C TYR A 91 7.34 -9.87 4.73
N ARG A 92 6.69 -9.15 3.82
CA ARG A 92 5.91 -9.73 2.72
C ARG A 92 6.78 -10.60 1.83
N SER A 93 7.91 -10.08 1.36
CA SER A 93 8.82 -10.82 0.51
C SER A 93 9.39 -12.07 1.19
N ALA A 94 9.60 -12.04 2.52
CA ALA A 94 10.04 -13.21 3.27
C ALA A 94 8.98 -14.33 3.30
N ILE A 95 7.69 -14.01 3.53
CA ILE A 95 6.64 -15.04 3.52
C ILE A 95 6.41 -15.62 2.12
N GLU A 96 6.53 -14.81 1.07
CA GLU A 96 6.47 -15.26 -0.33
C GLU A 96 7.65 -16.18 -0.66
N TRP A 97 8.87 -15.78 -0.29
CA TRP A 97 10.06 -16.59 -0.46
C TRP A 97 9.93 -17.95 0.23
N MET A 98 9.45 -17.98 1.49
CA MET A 98 9.20 -19.22 2.22
C MET A 98 8.21 -20.14 1.49
N PHE A 99 7.12 -19.56 0.97
CA PHE A 99 6.10 -20.28 0.20
C PHE A 99 6.66 -20.87 -1.10
N HIS A 100 7.32 -20.05 -1.92
CA HIS A 100 7.85 -20.47 -3.22
C HIS A 100 8.98 -21.48 -3.10
N ARG A 101 9.83 -21.35 -2.09
CA ARG A 101 10.87 -22.36 -1.77
C ARG A 101 10.32 -23.61 -1.10
N SER A 102 9.01 -23.65 -0.84
CA SER A 102 8.34 -24.78 -0.20
C SER A 102 8.99 -25.16 1.13
N LEU A 103 9.39 -24.17 1.92
CA LEU A 103 9.97 -24.40 3.23
C LEU A 103 8.90 -24.89 4.22
N GLU A 104 9.23 -25.92 4.99
CA GLU A 104 8.44 -26.33 6.16
C GLU A 104 8.86 -25.57 7.42
N THR A 105 10.15 -25.19 7.47
CA THR A 105 10.72 -24.39 8.55
C THR A 105 11.71 -23.37 7.98
N ALA A 106 11.81 -22.22 8.63
CA ALA A 106 12.83 -21.22 8.33
C ALA A 106 13.48 -20.73 9.64
N THR A 107 14.80 -20.61 9.66
CA THR A 107 15.53 -20.08 10.81
C THR A 107 15.69 -18.56 10.71
N ASN A 108 15.99 -17.92 11.84
CA ASN A 108 16.32 -16.50 11.87
C ASN A 108 17.59 -16.17 11.07
N VAL A 109 18.48 -17.15 10.88
CA VAL A 109 19.66 -17.03 10.03
C VAL A 109 19.26 -17.04 8.55
N ASP A 110 18.35 -17.93 8.14
CA ASP A 110 17.90 -18.00 6.75
C ASP A 110 17.19 -16.72 6.31
N VAL A 111 16.30 -16.18 7.16
CA VAL A 111 15.60 -14.93 6.87
C VAL A 111 16.53 -13.73 6.88
N ALA A 112 17.47 -13.67 7.83
CA ALA A 112 18.49 -12.62 7.85
C ALA A 112 19.34 -12.62 6.58
N ALA A 113 19.76 -13.80 6.09
CA ALA A 113 20.49 -13.94 4.85
C ALA A 113 19.66 -13.51 3.64
N PHE A 114 18.39 -13.96 3.56
CA PHE A 114 17.46 -13.56 2.50
C PHE A 114 17.30 -12.03 2.43
N TRP A 115 17.09 -11.38 3.57
CA TRP A 115 16.95 -9.93 3.65
C TRP A 115 18.22 -9.17 3.33
N HIS A 116 19.38 -9.68 3.72
CA HIS A 116 20.65 -9.07 3.35
C HIS A 116 20.88 -9.11 1.83
N GLU A 117 20.49 -10.20 1.17
CA GLU A 117 20.65 -10.38 -0.29
C GLU A 117 19.62 -9.58 -1.11
N HIS A 118 18.38 -9.45 -0.65
CA HIS A 118 17.28 -8.90 -1.45
C HIS A 118 16.74 -7.55 -0.97
N HIS A 119 17.08 -7.13 0.24
CA HIS A 119 16.53 -5.92 0.88
C HIS A 119 17.62 -5.11 1.60
N SER A 120 18.87 -5.10 1.10
CA SER A 120 19.98 -4.35 1.71
C SER A 120 19.70 -2.85 1.83
N ASP A 121 19.02 -2.27 0.84
CA ASP A 121 18.74 -0.83 0.79
C ASP A 121 17.64 -0.41 1.78
N GLU A 122 16.71 -1.31 2.07
CA GLU A 122 15.61 -1.10 3.02
C GLU A 122 16.03 -1.43 4.46
N ASN A 123 16.94 -2.39 4.62
CA ASN A 123 17.55 -2.76 5.90
C ASN A 123 18.80 -1.94 6.15
N ALA A 124 18.64 -0.82 6.87
CA ALA A 124 19.72 0.10 7.24
C ALA A 124 20.76 -0.47 8.25
N THR A 125 21.17 -1.75 8.13
CA THR A 125 22.16 -2.40 8.99
C THR A 125 22.82 -3.63 8.35
N ASP A 126 24.15 -3.65 8.33
CA ASP A 126 24.97 -4.84 7.98
C ASP A 126 25.30 -5.71 9.22
N ASN A 127 24.80 -5.34 10.40
CA ASN A 127 25.05 -6.09 11.62
C ASN A 127 24.24 -7.39 11.64
N GLU A 128 24.95 -8.53 11.55
CA GLU A 128 24.38 -9.87 11.55
C GLU A 128 23.48 -10.16 12.76
N ASN A 129 23.85 -9.70 13.96
CA ASN A 129 23.02 -9.92 15.16
C ASN A 129 21.72 -9.11 15.08
N THR A 130 21.78 -7.89 14.55
CA THR A 130 20.59 -7.06 14.36
C THR A 130 19.65 -7.68 13.33
N LEU A 131 20.16 -8.19 12.21
CA LEU A 131 19.34 -8.89 11.20
C LEU A 131 18.66 -10.14 11.80
N LYS A 132 19.39 -10.90 12.62
CA LYS A 132 18.82 -12.06 13.35
C LYS A 132 17.73 -11.64 14.33
N ASP A 133 17.91 -10.56 15.08
CA ASP A 133 16.90 -10.03 16.00
C ASP A 133 15.66 -9.52 15.24
N GLN A 134 15.85 -8.88 14.08
CA GLN A 134 14.75 -8.48 13.19
C GLN A 134 13.95 -9.69 12.70
N ALA A 135 14.63 -10.76 12.30
CA ALA A 135 13.98 -11.98 11.84
C ALA A 135 13.18 -12.64 12.98
N VAL A 136 13.69 -12.62 14.22
CA VAL A 136 12.95 -13.09 15.39
C VAL A 136 11.73 -12.23 15.68
N CYS A 137 11.84 -10.90 15.56
CA CYS A 137 10.71 -9.99 15.74
C CYS A 137 9.63 -10.21 14.67
N PHE A 138 10.03 -10.44 13.41
CA PHE A 138 9.13 -10.85 12.33
C PHE A 138 8.43 -12.17 12.63
N PHE A 139 9.14 -13.19 13.13
CA PHE A 139 8.51 -14.47 13.49
C PHE A 139 7.41 -14.33 14.53
N ARG A 140 7.53 -13.38 15.47
CA ARG A 140 6.45 -13.07 16.43
C ARG A 140 5.21 -12.58 15.73
N LEU A 141 5.36 -11.76 14.69
CA LEU A 141 4.24 -11.26 13.91
C LEU A 141 3.61 -12.35 13.04
N VAL A 142 4.43 -13.20 12.42
CA VAL A 142 3.99 -14.37 11.63
C VAL A 142 3.21 -15.37 12.50
N GLU A 143 3.67 -15.63 13.72
CA GLU A 143 2.96 -16.44 14.71
C GLU A 143 1.62 -15.80 15.09
N GLY A 144 1.59 -14.48 15.30
CA GLY A 144 0.36 -13.74 15.61
C GLY A 144 -0.65 -13.74 14.47
N ALA A 145 -0.17 -13.73 13.23
CA ALA A 145 -0.97 -13.87 12.03
C ALA A 145 -1.40 -15.33 11.73
N MET A 146 -1.06 -16.28 12.61
CA MET A 146 -1.36 -17.72 12.44
C MET A 146 -0.78 -18.35 11.17
N LEU A 147 0.29 -17.75 10.62
CA LEU A 147 1.01 -18.26 9.45
C LEU A 147 2.10 -19.28 9.83
N GLY A 148 2.38 -19.43 11.12
CA GLY A 148 3.34 -20.41 11.61
C GLY A 148 3.44 -20.46 13.13
N THR A 149 4.32 -21.30 13.65
CA THR A 149 4.60 -21.43 15.09
C THR A 149 6.08 -21.18 15.36
N LEU A 150 6.37 -20.26 16.29
CA LEU A 150 7.73 -19.85 16.62
C LEU A 150 8.34 -20.78 17.68
N THR A 151 9.53 -21.28 17.38
CA THR A 151 10.36 -22.04 18.31
C THR A 151 11.62 -21.25 18.65
N ILE A 152 11.74 -20.81 19.90
CA ILE A 152 12.92 -20.09 20.38
C ILE A 152 14.10 -21.03 20.53
N GLY A 153 15.21 -20.69 19.87
CA GLY A 153 16.46 -21.41 19.92
C GLY A 153 17.08 -21.39 21.32
N ARG A 154 17.64 -22.52 21.76
CA ARG A 154 18.39 -22.65 23.02
C ARG A 154 19.64 -23.49 22.78
N ARG A 155 20.68 -23.29 23.59
CA ARG A 155 21.95 -24.07 23.53
C ARG A 155 22.58 -24.08 22.13
N GLY A 156 22.65 -22.91 21.48
CA GLY A 156 23.24 -22.76 20.15
C GLY A 156 22.36 -23.17 18.98
N GLN A 157 21.15 -23.70 19.22
CA GLN A 157 20.17 -23.91 18.14
C GLN A 157 19.59 -22.57 17.69
N PRO A 158 19.40 -22.34 16.38
CA PRO A 158 18.79 -21.12 15.88
C PRO A 158 17.31 -21.06 16.23
N THR A 159 16.80 -19.83 16.38
CA THR A 159 15.36 -19.57 16.49
C THR A 159 14.73 -19.80 15.12
N ARG A 160 13.56 -20.44 15.09
CA ARG A 160 12.94 -20.86 13.82
C ARG A 160 11.42 -20.77 13.87
N ILE A 161 10.81 -20.62 12.70
CA ILE A 161 9.37 -20.68 12.50
C ILE A 161 9.03 -21.99 11.77
N SER A 162 8.00 -22.70 12.24
CA SER A 162 7.34 -23.79 11.49
C SER A 162 6.20 -23.19 10.69
N ILE A 163 6.20 -23.37 9.37
CA ILE A 163 5.30 -22.67 8.46
C ILE A 163 3.98 -23.45 8.33
N ASN A 164 2.85 -22.76 8.51
CA ASN A 164 1.54 -23.30 8.18
C ASN A 164 1.27 -23.09 6.68
N ARG A 165 1.56 -24.13 5.88
CA ARG A 165 1.50 -24.04 4.43
C ARG A 165 0.12 -23.75 3.87
N ASP A 166 -0.93 -24.29 4.48
CA ASP A 166 -2.31 -24.11 3.98
C ASP A 166 -2.78 -22.68 4.19
N ARG A 167 -2.49 -22.12 5.38
CA ARG A 167 -2.77 -20.70 5.68
C ARG A 167 -1.95 -19.77 4.81
N LEU A 168 -0.65 -20.06 4.66
CA LEU A 168 0.24 -19.25 3.83
C LEU A 168 -0.16 -19.31 2.35
N ARG A 169 -0.51 -20.50 1.83
CA ARG A 169 -1.04 -20.68 0.48
C ARG A 169 -2.25 -19.80 0.24
N GLY A 170 -3.28 -19.93 1.08
CA GLY A 170 -4.51 -19.14 0.95
C GLY A 170 -4.22 -17.65 0.89
N HIS A 171 -3.31 -17.16 1.77
CA HIS A 171 -2.92 -15.75 1.78
C HIS A 171 -2.15 -15.30 0.53
N ILE A 172 -1.19 -16.10 0.04
CA ILE A 172 -0.43 -15.74 -1.17
C ILE A 172 -1.34 -15.80 -2.41
N GLU A 173 -2.22 -16.79 -2.49
CA GLU A 173 -3.20 -16.98 -3.57
C GLU A 173 -4.32 -15.93 -3.56
N GLU A 174 -4.65 -15.30 -2.43
CA GLU A 174 -5.59 -14.16 -2.35
C GLU A 174 -4.93 -12.80 -2.68
N GLY A 175 -3.59 -12.73 -2.67
CA GLY A 175 -2.81 -11.53 -2.94
C GLY A 175 -2.71 -10.59 -1.73
N PRO A 176 -1.92 -9.49 -1.83
CA PRO A 176 -1.74 -8.59 -0.71
C PRO A 176 -3.07 -7.94 -0.30
N SER A 177 -3.36 -7.93 1.00
CA SER A 177 -4.60 -7.37 1.57
C SER A 177 -4.66 -5.84 1.45
N ALA A 178 -3.51 -5.19 1.33
CA ALA A 178 -3.35 -3.75 1.14
C ALA A 178 -2.43 -3.46 -0.07
N PRO A 179 -2.63 -2.33 -0.79
CA PRO A 179 -1.73 -1.94 -1.87
C PRO A 179 -0.31 -1.64 -1.35
N PRO A 180 0.76 -2.10 -2.03
CA PRO A 180 2.13 -1.96 -1.56
C PRO A 180 2.68 -0.52 -1.58
N TRP A 181 2.04 0.42 -2.26
CA TRP A 181 2.41 1.85 -2.32
C TRP A 181 1.80 2.69 -1.18
N GLN A 182 1.32 2.03 -0.13
CA GLN A 182 0.86 2.72 1.06
C GLN A 182 2.07 3.22 1.85
N GLU A 183 2.43 4.50 1.74
CA GLU A 183 3.21 5.12 2.82
C GLU A 183 2.36 5.06 4.11
N PRO A 184 2.96 4.77 5.29
CA PRO A 184 2.24 4.86 6.55
C PRO A 184 1.73 6.30 6.71
N SER A 185 0.45 6.49 6.39
CA SER A 185 -0.16 7.78 6.15
C SER A 185 0.01 8.70 7.36
N ARG A 186 0.81 9.76 7.21
CA ARG A 186 0.62 11.04 7.89
C ARG A 186 -0.59 11.73 7.26
N GLN A 187 -1.80 11.33 7.61
CA GLN A 187 -2.99 12.12 7.33
C GLN A 187 -3.92 11.95 8.53
N ALA A 188 -3.68 12.79 9.53
CA ALA A 188 -4.76 13.36 10.31
C ALA A 188 -5.57 14.30 9.39
N ASP A 189 -6.79 14.56 9.82
CA ASP A 189 -7.68 15.61 9.32
C ASP A 189 -8.54 15.24 8.10
N GLU A 190 -9.72 14.70 8.39
CA GLU A 190 -10.95 15.47 8.21
C GLU A 190 -12.06 14.77 9.01
N TRP A 191 -12.29 15.25 10.24
CA TRP A 191 -13.55 14.96 10.92
C TRP A 191 -14.38 16.23 10.97
N VAL A 192 -15.51 16.12 10.28
CA VAL A 192 -16.64 17.04 10.20
C VAL A 192 -16.98 17.59 11.59
N SER A 193 -16.66 18.85 11.83
CA SER A 193 -17.25 19.62 12.93
C SER A 193 -18.62 20.11 12.49
N ASN A 194 -19.68 19.41 12.93
CA ASN A 194 -21.00 20.01 12.97
C ASN A 194 -21.40 20.31 14.41
N THR A 195 -21.51 21.61 14.65
CA THR A 195 -22.45 22.32 15.54
C THR A 195 -22.50 21.95 17.01
N THR A 196 -21.95 22.85 17.83
CA THR A 196 -22.70 23.45 18.94
C THR A 196 -22.43 24.95 18.98
N GLU A 197 -23.53 25.69 18.94
CA GLU A 197 -23.66 27.12 19.19
C GLU A 197 -23.13 27.47 20.59
N ASP A 198 -22.26 28.47 20.68
CA ASP A 198 -22.32 29.53 21.70
C ASP A 198 -21.16 30.51 21.44
N SER A 199 -21.48 31.70 20.95
CA SER A 199 -20.55 32.81 20.85
C SER A 199 -21.20 34.05 21.42
N ASP A 200 -20.81 34.41 22.64
CA ASP A 200 -21.13 35.68 23.27
C ASP A 200 -19.83 36.42 23.63
N LEU A 201 -19.71 37.63 23.05
CA LEU A 201 -18.97 38.81 23.50
C LEU A 201 -17.44 38.90 23.20
N PRO A 202 -16.86 40.12 23.17
CA PRO A 202 -16.85 40.99 21.99
C PRO A 202 -15.44 41.50 21.65
N GLY A 203 -15.29 42.06 20.46
CA GLY A 203 -14.00 42.44 19.89
C GLY A 203 -13.36 43.74 20.40
N GLU A 204 -12.14 43.95 19.91
CA GLU A 204 -11.60 45.28 19.59
C GLU A 204 -10.68 45.17 18.36
N PRO A 205 -10.73 46.13 17.42
CA PRO A 205 -10.01 46.05 16.15
C PRO A 205 -8.71 46.87 16.19
N LEU A 206 -7.61 46.30 15.66
CA LEU A 206 -6.41 47.08 15.33
C LEU A 206 -6.37 47.36 13.82
N LYS A 207 -6.26 48.65 13.51
CA LYS A 207 -6.23 49.25 12.16
C LYS A 207 -4.94 48.89 11.39
N PRO A 208 -4.98 48.93 10.04
CA PRO A 208 -3.83 48.67 9.18
C PRO A 208 -2.98 49.92 8.99
N VAL A 209 -1.66 49.74 8.86
CA VAL A 209 -0.72 50.78 8.42
C VAL A 209 -0.17 50.39 7.05
N SER A 210 -0.60 51.11 6.02
CA SER A 210 0.03 51.16 4.71
C SER A 210 1.27 52.07 4.76
N PRO A 211 2.24 51.86 3.86
CA PRO A 211 2.75 53.00 3.10
C PRO A 211 2.84 52.73 1.60
N GLU A 212 2.28 53.65 0.81
CA GLU A 212 2.65 53.94 -0.59
C GLU A 212 3.70 55.09 -0.60
N PRO A 213 4.12 55.62 -1.77
CA PRO A 213 4.84 55.00 -2.88
C PRO A 213 6.13 55.80 -3.20
N ILE A 214 7.04 55.25 -4.01
CA ILE A 214 8.11 56.03 -4.65
C ILE A 214 8.00 55.82 -6.16
N VAL A 215 7.88 56.94 -6.88
CA VAL A 215 7.72 57.07 -8.34
C VAL A 215 8.99 57.69 -8.94
N SER A 216 9.19 57.40 -10.23
CA SER A 216 10.07 58.02 -11.26
C SER A 216 11.49 57.45 -11.36
N SER A 217 12.05 57.15 -12.54
CA SER A 217 11.78 57.66 -13.90
C SER A 217 12.34 56.73 -14.99
N GLU A 218 11.63 56.68 -16.14
CA GLU A 218 12.07 56.77 -17.56
C GLU A 218 13.43 56.14 -17.98
N GLY A 219 13.59 55.41 -19.07
CA GLY A 219 12.74 55.04 -20.20
C GLY A 219 13.64 54.47 -21.31
N ASP A 220 13.19 53.43 -22.02
CA ASP A 220 13.62 53.13 -23.39
C ASP A 220 12.59 52.20 -24.04
N VAL A 221 12.27 52.48 -25.30
CA VAL A 221 11.04 52.09 -25.98
C VAL A 221 11.34 51.29 -27.25
N LEU A 222 10.69 50.11 -27.35
CA LEU A 222 10.29 49.27 -28.52
C LEU A 222 11.32 48.35 -29.24
N PRO A 223 10.87 47.25 -29.92
CA PRO A 223 9.51 46.71 -30.06
C PRO A 223 9.31 45.20 -29.75
N ASP A 224 8.11 44.92 -29.23
CA ASP A 224 7.17 43.83 -29.53
C ASP A 224 7.69 42.56 -30.27
N LEU A 225 7.82 41.46 -29.52
CA LEU A 225 7.55 40.10 -30.01
C LEU A 225 6.59 39.40 -29.04
N GLN A 226 5.33 39.44 -29.46
CA GLN A 226 4.17 38.75 -28.93
C GLN A 226 4.44 37.33 -28.40
N GLY A 227 3.97 37.10 -27.17
CA GLY A 227 3.18 35.89 -26.88
C GLY A 227 3.91 34.69 -26.28
N LYS A 228 4.56 34.84 -25.11
CA LYS A 228 4.77 33.73 -24.17
C LYS A 228 4.66 34.23 -22.72
N GLY A 229 3.44 34.18 -22.19
CA GLY A 229 3.14 34.56 -20.82
C GLY A 229 1.85 33.90 -20.37
N ASN A 230 1.94 32.61 -20.06
CA ASN A 230 1.23 31.89 -19.00
C ASN A 230 1.33 30.38 -19.26
N GLU A 231 2.52 29.81 -19.07
CA GLU A 231 2.59 28.45 -18.54
C GLU A 231 2.27 28.56 -17.04
N ALA A 232 0.99 28.78 -16.75
CA ALA A 232 0.44 28.33 -15.48
C ALA A 232 0.73 26.83 -15.44
N GLN A 233 1.42 26.38 -14.39
CA GLN A 233 1.60 24.98 -14.07
C GLN A 233 0.23 24.30 -14.17
N ALA A 234 -0.03 23.64 -15.31
CA ALA A 234 -1.07 22.66 -15.39
C ALA A 234 -0.62 21.59 -14.42
N SER A 235 -1.25 21.55 -13.24
CA SER A 235 -1.29 20.33 -12.44
C SER A 235 -1.67 19.24 -13.41
N GLU A 236 -0.71 18.38 -13.78
CA GLU A 236 -0.98 17.26 -14.68
C GLU A 236 -2.08 16.45 -14.00
N ARG A 237 -3.29 16.55 -14.55
CA ARG A 237 -4.42 15.79 -14.03
C ARG A 237 -4.04 14.34 -14.12
N LEU A 238 -4.23 13.63 -13.01
CA LEU A 238 -3.98 12.20 -12.94
C LEU A 238 -4.77 11.50 -14.05
N ARG A 239 -4.04 10.84 -14.94
CA ARG A 239 -4.58 10.04 -16.03
C ARG A 239 -4.22 8.57 -15.82
N VAL A 240 -5.22 7.70 -15.84
CA VAL A 240 -5.07 6.26 -15.60
C VAL A 240 -5.20 5.51 -16.92
N PHE A 241 -4.18 4.74 -17.25
CA PHE A 241 -4.22 3.83 -18.37
C PHE A 241 -5.08 2.60 -18.05
N ILE A 242 -5.97 2.21 -18.94
CA ILE A 242 -6.76 0.99 -18.82
C ILE A 242 -6.37 0.04 -19.94
N SER A 243 -5.89 -1.15 -19.61
CA SER A 243 -5.78 -2.24 -20.58
C SER A 243 -6.81 -3.33 -20.29
N HIS A 244 -7.28 -3.99 -21.35
CA HIS A 244 -8.27 -5.06 -21.26
C HIS A 244 -8.00 -6.18 -22.28
N GLY A 245 -8.54 -7.36 -22.02
CA GLY A 245 -8.58 -8.46 -22.99
C GLY A 245 -9.59 -8.19 -24.11
N ARG A 246 -10.37 -9.21 -24.49
CA ARG A 246 -11.53 -9.01 -25.40
C ARG A 246 -12.75 -8.46 -24.68
N ASP A 247 -12.78 -8.58 -23.36
CA ASP A 247 -13.92 -8.19 -22.54
C ASP A 247 -13.93 -6.67 -22.31
N THR A 248 -14.91 -6.00 -22.91
CA THR A 248 -15.09 -4.55 -22.83
C THR A 248 -16.03 -4.14 -21.71
N ASP A 249 -16.78 -5.07 -21.10
CA ASP A 249 -17.82 -4.73 -20.14
C ASP A 249 -17.21 -4.23 -18.84
N PHE A 250 -16.09 -4.81 -18.43
CA PHE A 250 -15.29 -4.34 -17.30
C PHE A 250 -14.66 -2.96 -17.55
N VAL A 251 -14.33 -2.60 -18.80
CA VAL A 251 -13.76 -1.28 -19.12
C VAL A 251 -14.74 -0.19 -18.73
N SER A 252 -16.02 -0.33 -19.13
CA SER A 252 -17.06 0.65 -18.81
C SER A 252 -17.28 0.84 -17.31
N GLN A 253 -17.22 -0.24 -16.53
CA GLN A 253 -17.35 -0.19 -15.07
C GLN A 253 -16.15 0.53 -14.43
N VAL A 254 -14.93 0.26 -14.92
CA VAL A 254 -13.70 0.92 -14.45
C VAL A 254 -13.70 2.40 -14.81
N GLU A 255 -14.10 2.77 -16.02
CA GLU A 255 -14.21 4.16 -16.46
C GLU A 255 -15.21 4.92 -15.59
N THR A 256 -16.38 4.34 -15.32
CA THR A 256 -17.38 4.92 -14.41
C THR A 256 -16.79 5.17 -13.01
N MET A 257 -16.02 4.21 -12.49
CA MET A 257 -15.35 4.34 -11.19
C MET A 257 -14.29 5.45 -11.16
N LEU A 258 -13.52 5.61 -12.24
CA LEU A 258 -12.53 6.68 -12.38
C LEU A 258 -13.20 8.04 -12.56
N GLU A 259 -14.30 8.13 -13.31
CA GLU A 259 -15.10 9.34 -13.48
C GLU A 259 -15.70 9.81 -12.15
N LEU A 260 -16.29 8.89 -11.37
CA LEU A 260 -16.76 9.17 -10.01
C LEU A 260 -15.65 9.65 -9.07
N ALA A 261 -14.41 9.25 -9.35
CA ALA A 261 -13.23 9.70 -8.63
C ALA A 261 -12.63 10.99 -9.20
N ASP A 262 -13.18 11.59 -10.27
CA ASP A 262 -12.63 12.74 -11.00
C ASP A 262 -11.18 12.48 -11.47
N ILE A 263 -10.98 11.35 -12.16
CA ILE A 263 -9.71 10.89 -12.73
C ILE A 263 -9.92 10.62 -14.21
N GLU A 264 -9.04 11.17 -15.06
CA GLU A 264 -9.11 10.90 -16.49
C GLU A 264 -8.62 9.48 -16.79
N SER A 265 -9.26 8.79 -17.74
CA SER A 265 -8.83 7.47 -18.20
C SER A 265 -8.35 7.51 -19.65
N GLU A 266 -7.48 6.57 -20.01
CA GLU A 266 -7.13 6.30 -21.40
C GLU A 266 -7.08 4.79 -21.64
N VAL A 267 -7.98 4.30 -22.51
CA VAL A 267 -8.12 2.87 -22.81
C VAL A 267 -7.17 2.45 -23.92
N ALA A 268 -6.55 1.27 -23.77
CA ALA A 268 -5.68 0.66 -24.76
C ALA A 268 -6.44 0.34 -26.06
N VAL A 269 -6.11 1.04 -27.15
CA VAL A 269 -6.64 0.73 -28.49
C VAL A 269 -5.89 -0.46 -29.08
N LYS A 270 -6.55 -1.62 -29.20
CA LYS A 270 -5.95 -2.87 -29.67
C LYS A 270 -6.10 -3.14 -31.17
N GLU A 271 -6.64 -2.19 -31.95
CA GLU A 271 -6.78 -2.31 -33.41
C GLU A 271 -5.50 -1.93 -34.17
N GLU A 272 -5.06 -2.81 -35.08
CA GLU A 272 -4.01 -2.49 -36.04
C GLU A 272 -4.48 -1.41 -37.01
N THR A 273 -3.71 -0.33 -37.12
CA THR A 273 -3.87 0.63 -38.23
C THR A 273 -2.66 0.49 -39.13
N THR A 274 -2.82 0.77 -40.42
CA THR A 274 -1.77 0.67 -41.45
C THR A 274 -0.48 1.45 -41.15
N ALA A 275 -0.50 2.39 -40.20
CA ALA A 275 0.63 3.28 -39.91
C ALA A 275 1.42 2.97 -38.62
N ILE A 276 0.86 2.28 -37.63
CA ILE A 276 1.50 2.09 -36.31
C ILE A 276 1.15 0.70 -35.74
N PRO A 277 2.14 -0.13 -35.36
CA PRO A 277 1.92 -1.39 -34.67
C PRO A 277 1.13 -1.22 -33.35
N VAL A 278 0.30 -2.21 -33.00
CA VAL A 278 -0.50 -2.17 -31.77
C VAL A 278 0.35 -1.98 -30.50
N PRO A 279 1.48 -2.68 -30.30
CA PRO A 279 2.32 -2.44 -29.13
C PRO A 279 2.79 -0.99 -28.99
N ASP A 280 3.18 -0.34 -30.09
CA ASP A 280 3.66 1.05 -30.08
C ASP A 280 2.56 2.04 -29.69
N LYS A 281 1.31 1.78 -30.12
CA LYS A 281 0.15 2.56 -29.69
C LYS A 281 -0.12 2.40 -28.21
N VAL A 282 -0.12 1.16 -27.73
CA VAL A 282 -0.33 0.83 -26.32
C VAL A 282 0.72 1.51 -25.46
N PHE A 283 2.01 1.39 -25.78
CA PHE A 283 3.07 2.08 -25.04
C PHE A 283 2.99 3.61 -25.12
N SER A 284 2.51 4.16 -26.24
CA SER A 284 2.32 5.61 -26.36
C SER A 284 1.15 6.11 -25.53
N ALA A 285 0.06 5.33 -25.42
CA ALA A 285 -1.03 5.59 -24.48
C ALA A 285 -0.54 5.48 -23.04
N MET A 286 0.25 4.45 -22.72
CA MET A 286 0.80 4.28 -21.38
C MET A 286 1.67 5.46 -20.94
N ARG A 287 2.53 5.98 -21.83
CA ARG A 287 3.37 7.14 -21.54
C ARG A 287 2.61 8.45 -21.27
N ARG A 288 1.32 8.53 -21.63
CA ARG A 288 0.45 9.69 -21.33
C ARG A 288 -0.25 9.58 -19.98
N CYS A 289 -0.09 8.45 -19.29
CA CYS A 289 -0.74 8.16 -18.01
C CYS A 289 0.28 8.08 -16.87
N GLN A 290 -0.21 8.18 -15.63
CA GLN A 290 0.60 8.15 -14.40
C GLN A 290 0.31 6.91 -13.52
N ALA A 291 -0.69 6.11 -13.89
CA ALA A 291 -1.04 4.86 -13.23
C ALA A 291 -1.76 3.92 -14.20
N GLY A 292 -1.86 2.63 -13.84
CA GLY A 292 -2.46 1.61 -14.69
C GLY A 292 -3.53 0.77 -13.99
N ILE A 293 -4.62 0.46 -14.70
CA ILE A 293 -5.55 -0.61 -14.37
C ILE A 293 -5.50 -1.62 -15.51
N ILE A 294 -5.21 -2.88 -15.21
CA ILE A 294 -5.08 -3.92 -16.23
C ILE A 294 -6.10 -5.01 -15.94
N ILE A 295 -7.07 -5.16 -16.85
CA ILE A 295 -8.11 -6.18 -16.81
C ILE A 295 -7.57 -7.45 -17.48
N VAL A 296 -7.42 -8.48 -16.66
CA VAL A 296 -6.91 -9.81 -17.02
C VAL A 296 -8.09 -10.78 -17.00
N SER A 297 -8.72 -10.96 -18.15
CA SER A 297 -9.85 -11.87 -18.36
C SER A 297 -9.42 -13.16 -19.06
N ALA A 298 -10.08 -14.29 -18.77
CA ALA A 298 -9.85 -15.52 -19.53
C ALA A 298 -10.26 -15.37 -21.01
N GLU A 299 -9.48 -15.93 -21.94
CA GLU A 299 -9.91 -16.00 -23.33
C GLU A 299 -11.00 -17.07 -23.51
N GLN A 300 -12.18 -16.67 -24.02
CA GLN A 300 -13.22 -17.63 -24.43
C GLN A 300 -12.77 -18.38 -25.69
N ILE A 301 -12.55 -19.68 -25.56
CA ILE A 301 -12.29 -20.57 -26.69
C ILE A 301 -13.63 -20.86 -27.36
N HIS A 302 -13.77 -20.52 -28.65
CA HIS A 302 -14.96 -20.86 -29.43
C HIS A 302 -15.09 -22.39 -29.52
N SER A 303 -16.32 -22.86 -29.31
CA SER A 303 -16.68 -24.26 -29.14
C SER A 303 -16.19 -25.14 -30.29
N GLY A 304 -15.32 -26.11 -29.99
CA GLY A 304 -14.89 -27.12 -30.95
C GLY A 304 -13.72 -28.00 -30.49
N GLU A 305 -12.86 -27.51 -29.60
CA GLU A 305 -11.70 -28.28 -29.12
C GLU A 305 -11.71 -28.51 -27.61
N VAL A 306 -11.21 -29.70 -27.25
CA VAL A 306 -11.04 -30.25 -25.91
C VAL A 306 -10.65 -29.19 -24.87
N SER A 307 -11.39 -29.16 -23.76
CA SER A 307 -11.13 -28.46 -22.49
C SER A 307 -9.64 -28.19 -22.24
N ARG A 308 -9.13 -27.07 -22.75
CA ARG A 308 -7.84 -26.51 -22.34
C ARG A 308 -8.10 -25.59 -21.15
N GLU A 309 -7.23 -25.66 -20.16
CA GLU A 309 -7.23 -24.74 -19.04
C GLU A 309 -7.23 -23.28 -19.55
N PRO A 310 -7.98 -22.37 -18.91
CA PRO A 310 -8.01 -20.97 -19.30
C PRO A 310 -6.61 -20.37 -19.16
N ARG A 311 -6.16 -19.64 -20.18
CA ARG A 311 -4.82 -19.04 -20.26
C ARG A 311 -4.90 -17.52 -20.37
N ILE A 312 -3.87 -16.87 -19.84
CA ILE A 312 -3.66 -15.42 -20.00
C ILE A 312 -3.06 -15.17 -21.39
N ASN A 313 -3.52 -14.12 -22.06
CA ASN A 313 -2.94 -13.67 -23.31
C ASN A 313 -1.52 -13.11 -23.08
N GLU A 314 -0.55 -13.55 -23.90
CA GLU A 314 0.85 -13.13 -23.79
C GLU A 314 1.03 -11.60 -23.94
N ASN A 315 0.20 -10.94 -24.75
CA ASN A 315 0.21 -9.48 -24.90
C ASN A 315 -0.13 -8.78 -23.59
N VAL A 316 -1.08 -9.33 -22.82
CA VAL A 316 -1.47 -8.78 -21.51
C VAL A 316 -0.31 -8.92 -20.52
N LEU A 317 0.47 -10.01 -20.58
CA LEU A 317 1.66 -10.16 -19.72
C LEU A 317 2.74 -9.10 -20.04
N ILE A 318 2.94 -8.77 -21.31
CA ILE A 318 3.88 -7.72 -21.75
C ILE A 318 3.41 -6.35 -21.24
N GLU A 319 2.11 -6.06 -21.37
CA GLU A 319 1.49 -4.83 -20.88
C GLU A 319 1.62 -4.68 -19.36
N ILE A 320 1.41 -5.77 -18.62
CA ILE A 320 1.62 -5.83 -17.17
C ILE A 320 3.06 -5.46 -16.85
N GLY A 321 4.04 -6.17 -17.42
CA GLY A 321 5.45 -5.90 -17.18
C GLY A 321 5.84 -4.44 -17.45
N ALA A 322 5.39 -3.88 -18.57
CA ALA A 322 5.67 -2.50 -18.91
C ALA A 322 4.99 -1.48 -17.99
N ALA A 323 3.75 -1.74 -17.56
CA ALA A 323 3.03 -0.83 -16.66
C ALA A 323 3.71 -0.72 -15.30
N PHE A 324 4.22 -1.84 -14.78
CA PHE A 324 4.94 -1.86 -13.51
C PHE A 324 6.22 -1.02 -13.55
N VAL A 325 6.93 -1.05 -14.68
CA VAL A 325 8.13 -0.24 -14.88
C VAL A 325 7.78 1.24 -15.10
N LEU A 326 6.77 1.53 -15.93
CA LEU A 326 6.43 2.90 -16.31
C LEU A 326 5.77 3.70 -15.17
N TYR A 327 5.01 3.05 -14.31
CA TYR A 327 4.22 3.74 -13.28
C TYR A 327 4.75 3.55 -11.87
N ASP A 328 6.01 3.13 -11.72
CA ASP A 328 6.63 2.86 -10.42
C ASP A 328 5.71 2.01 -9.51
N ARG A 329 5.19 0.91 -10.07
CA ARG A 329 4.25 -0.02 -9.42
C ARG A 329 2.86 0.55 -9.07
N ARG A 330 2.47 1.74 -9.52
CA ARG A 330 1.09 2.27 -9.42
C ARG A 330 0.14 1.57 -10.40
N VAL A 331 -0.04 0.27 -10.20
CA VAL A 331 -0.83 -0.60 -11.08
C VAL A 331 -1.78 -1.45 -10.25
N VAL A 332 -3.05 -1.50 -10.65
CA VAL A 332 -4.05 -2.41 -10.10
C VAL A 332 -4.40 -3.45 -11.16
N LEU A 333 -4.31 -4.73 -10.80
CA LEU A 333 -4.77 -5.82 -11.66
C LEU A 333 -6.23 -6.14 -11.34
N LEU A 334 -7.09 -6.15 -12.34
CA LEU A 334 -8.42 -6.76 -12.25
C LEU A 334 -8.33 -8.17 -12.82
N TRP A 335 -8.51 -9.18 -11.97
CA TRP A 335 -8.14 -10.55 -12.30
C TRP A 335 -9.32 -11.51 -12.29
N ASP A 336 -9.53 -12.22 -13.40
CA ASP A 336 -10.50 -13.29 -13.48
C ASP A 336 -10.05 -14.50 -12.65
N LYS A 337 -10.81 -14.88 -11.62
CA LYS A 337 -10.49 -15.99 -10.71
C LYS A 337 -10.28 -17.34 -11.40
N ARG A 338 -10.80 -17.49 -12.62
CA ARG A 338 -10.62 -18.72 -13.41
C ARG A 338 -9.20 -18.87 -13.93
N LEU A 339 -8.42 -17.78 -13.99
CA LEU A 339 -7.05 -17.80 -14.49
C LEU A 339 -6.03 -18.09 -13.39
N PRO A 340 -5.11 -19.06 -13.58
CA PRO A 340 -4.02 -19.28 -12.64
C PRO A 340 -3.09 -18.07 -12.62
N VAL A 341 -2.72 -17.61 -11.44
CA VAL A 341 -1.82 -16.45 -11.26
C VAL A 341 -0.36 -16.91 -11.45
N PRO A 342 0.36 -16.43 -12.48
CA PRO A 342 1.77 -16.74 -12.69
C PRO A 342 2.62 -16.29 -11.50
N SER A 343 3.68 -17.04 -11.18
CA SER A 343 4.53 -16.78 -10.01
C SER A 343 5.12 -15.37 -9.98
N ASN A 344 5.43 -14.79 -11.14
CA ASN A 344 5.92 -13.42 -11.27
C ASN A 344 4.86 -12.33 -11.00
N LEU A 345 3.58 -12.70 -10.88
CA LEU A 345 2.46 -11.78 -10.65
C LEU A 345 1.77 -11.96 -9.27
N GLN A 346 2.16 -12.97 -8.48
CA GLN A 346 1.47 -13.31 -7.22
C GLN A 346 1.59 -12.24 -6.13
N GLY A 347 2.71 -11.50 -6.08
CA GLY A 347 2.96 -10.41 -5.13
C GLY A 347 2.35 -9.06 -5.53
N LEU A 348 1.62 -9.00 -6.65
CA LEU A 348 1.04 -7.76 -7.17
C LEU A 348 -0.37 -7.54 -6.63
N TYR A 349 -0.71 -6.26 -6.42
CA TYR A 349 -2.05 -5.90 -5.95
C TYR A 349 -3.10 -6.20 -7.02
N ARG A 350 -4.04 -7.08 -6.68
CA ARG A 350 -5.14 -7.51 -7.54
C ARG A 350 -6.49 -7.43 -6.87
N CYS A 351 -7.51 -7.06 -7.63
CA CYS A 351 -8.90 -7.21 -7.27
C CYS A 351 -9.49 -8.30 -8.17
N GLU A 352 -10.02 -9.34 -7.55
CA GLU A 352 -10.43 -10.54 -8.27
C GLU A 352 -11.93 -10.52 -8.58
N PHE A 353 -12.30 -10.89 -9.79
CA PHE A 353 -13.69 -10.97 -10.24
C PHE A 353 -14.01 -12.35 -10.82
N GLU A 354 -15.30 -12.63 -10.92
CA GLU A 354 -15.84 -13.83 -11.57
C GLU A 354 -17.16 -13.44 -12.24
N GLY A 355 -17.42 -13.95 -13.44
CA GLY A 355 -18.57 -13.56 -14.26
C GLY A 355 -18.29 -12.34 -15.12
N GLU A 356 -19.34 -11.56 -15.41
CA GLU A 356 -19.33 -10.41 -16.35
C GLU A 356 -19.43 -9.05 -15.61
N GLU A 357 -19.54 -9.07 -14.28
CA GLU A 357 -19.70 -7.85 -13.47
C GLU A 357 -18.78 -7.84 -12.24
N LEU A 358 -18.34 -6.65 -11.84
CA LEU A 358 -17.62 -6.47 -10.58
C LEU A 358 -18.60 -6.60 -9.41
N SER A 359 -18.37 -7.60 -8.56
CA SER A 359 -19.06 -7.68 -7.26
C SER A 359 -18.82 -6.42 -6.43
N TRP A 360 -19.79 -6.06 -5.57
CA TRP A 360 -19.71 -4.89 -4.70
C TRP A 360 -18.41 -4.81 -3.89
N SER A 361 -17.95 -5.93 -3.33
CA SER A 361 -16.70 -6.00 -2.55
C SER A 361 -15.47 -5.70 -3.41
N THR A 362 -15.45 -6.21 -4.65
CA THR A 362 -14.36 -6.01 -5.61
C THR A 362 -14.34 -4.58 -6.13
N GLY A 363 -15.51 -4.03 -6.47
CA GLY A 363 -15.66 -2.61 -6.85
C GLY A 363 -15.22 -1.68 -5.73
N MET A 364 -15.57 -1.96 -4.47
CA MET A 364 -15.10 -1.17 -3.33
C MET A 364 -13.58 -1.26 -3.12
N LYS A 365 -12.99 -2.45 -3.30
CA LYS A 365 -11.54 -2.66 -3.23
C LYS A 365 -10.83 -1.85 -4.34
N LEU A 366 -11.35 -1.89 -5.56
CA LEU A 366 -10.85 -1.12 -6.68
C LEU A 366 -10.97 0.40 -6.43
N MET A 367 -12.13 0.88 -5.97
CA MET A 367 -12.34 2.30 -5.66
C MET A 367 -11.39 2.82 -4.59
N LYS A 368 -11.09 2.00 -3.58
CA LYS A 368 -10.07 2.35 -2.58
C LYS A 368 -8.70 2.50 -3.24
N ALA A 369 -8.30 1.55 -4.07
CA ALA A 369 -7.03 1.62 -4.78
C ALA A 369 -6.94 2.83 -5.72
N ILE A 370 -8.02 3.14 -6.45
CA ILE A 370 -8.14 4.32 -7.32
C ILE A 370 -7.96 5.62 -6.53
N LYS A 371 -8.59 5.74 -5.35
CA LYS A 371 -8.42 6.94 -4.51
C LYS A 371 -6.97 7.15 -4.07
N GLU A 372 -6.22 6.08 -3.85
CA GLU A 372 -4.81 6.21 -3.49
C GLU A 372 -3.95 6.75 -4.65
N PHE A 373 -4.39 6.62 -5.91
CA PHE A 373 -3.68 7.26 -7.02
C PHE A 373 -3.66 8.79 -6.91
N LYS A 374 -4.60 9.42 -6.19
CA LYS A 374 -4.64 10.88 -6.00
C LYS A 374 -3.73 11.41 -4.89
N LYS A 375 -3.22 10.55 -4.01
CA LYS A 375 -2.54 10.99 -2.77
C LYS A 375 -1.04 11.26 -2.91
N VAL A 376 -0.48 11.09 -4.10
CA VAL A 376 0.96 11.21 -4.39
C VAL A 376 1.24 12.44 -5.22
#